data_AF-A0A5D2MAQ4-F1
#
_entry.id   AF-A0A5D2MAQ4-F1
#
_cell.length_a   1.000
_cell.length_b   1.000
_cell.length_c   1.000
_cell.angle_alpha   90.00
_cell.angle_beta   90.00
_cell.angle_gamma   90.00
#
_symmetry.space_group_name_H-M   'P 1'
#
loop_
_entity.id
_entity.type
_entity.pdbx_description
1 polymer ?
#
loop_
_entity_poly.entity_id
_entity_poly.type
_entity_poly.pdbx_seq_one_letter_code
_entity_poly.pdbx_strand_id
1 'polypeptide(L)'
;MVEGAGEEKKKISIWDLPDVPMGQLPPHLELQRSRVSCNKDAPIHILNKRAIEASDKERPTPDLRTGDIVEIKLEVPENRRRLSVYKGIVISKQNTGIHTTIRIRRIIAGIGVEIVFPVYSPNIKEIKVVKHRKVRRARLYYLRDKLPRLSNFK
;
A
#
# COMPACT_ATOMS: atom_id res chain seq x y z
N MET A 1 -41.35 21.20 41.61
CA MET A 1 -40.17 21.40 40.74
C MET A 1 -38.97 20.83 41.46
N VAL A 2 -38.48 19.66 41.03
CA VAL A 2 -37.20 19.10 41.49
C VAL A 2 -36.39 18.92 40.21
N GLU A 3 -35.51 19.88 39.93
CA GLU A 3 -34.60 19.82 38.79
C GLU A 3 -33.47 18.85 39.10
N GLY A 4 -33.23 17.93 38.17
CA GLY A 4 -32.28 16.84 38.30
C GLY A 4 -30.83 17.29 38.20
N ALA A 5 -29.96 16.67 39.01
CA ALA A 5 -28.53 16.70 38.79
C ALA A 5 -28.14 15.44 37.99
N GLY A 6 -27.92 15.60 36.70
CA GLY A 6 -27.33 14.55 35.87
C GLY A 6 -25.88 14.31 36.28
N GLU A 7 -25.53 13.06 36.57
CA GLU A 7 -24.15 12.63 36.80
C GLU A 7 -23.31 12.88 35.54
N GLU A 8 -22.53 13.97 35.59
CA GLU A 8 -21.61 14.34 34.54
C GLU A 8 -20.39 13.40 34.58
N LYS A 9 -20.31 12.46 33.63
CA LYS A 9 -19.16 11.55 33.48
C LYS A 9 -17.88 12.37 33.24
N LYS A 10 -17.09 12.59 34.29
CA LYS A 10 -15.78 13.27 34.21
C LYS A 10 -14.81 12.44 33.35
N LYS A 11 -14.30 13.04 32.26
CA LYS A 11 -13.19 12.49 31.47
C LYS A 11 -11.87 12.90 32.14
N ILE A 12 -11.08 11.93 32.54
CA ILE A 12 -9.78 12.13 33.21
C ILE A 12 -8.70 11.56 32.29
N SER A 13 -7.60 12.29 32.09
CA SER A 13 -6.45 11.81 31.30
C SER A 13 -5.57 10.90 32.17
N ILE A 14 -4.86 9.95 31.56
CA ILE A 14 -4.11 8.92 32.30
C ILE A 14 -2.94 9.49 33.11
N TRP A 15 -2.51 10.72 32.80
CA TRP A 15 -1.40 11.43 33.43
C TRP A 15 -1.83 12.34 34.59
N ASP A 16 -3.14 12.54 34.78
CA ASP A 16 -3.70 13.35 35.87
C ASP A 16 -4.12 12.52 37.10
N LEU A 17 -3.78 11.22 37.13
CA LEU A 17 -4.10 10.35 38.26
C LEU A 17 -3.01 10.47 39.34
N PRO A 18 -3.34 10.78 40.60
CA PRO A 18 -2.41 10.61 41.70
C PRO A 18 -2.05 9.13 41.83
N ASP A 19 -0.79 8.81 42.16
CA ASP A 19 -0.32 7.43 42.32
C ASP A 19 -1.18 6.67 43.35
N VAL A 20 -2.09 5.81 42.85
CA VAL A 20 -3.02 5.07 43.70
C VAL A 20 -2.34 3.77 44.14
N PRO A 21 -2.20 3.49 45.45
CA PRO A 21 -1.67 2.21 45.91
C PRO A 21 -2.59 1.05 45.51
N MET A 22 -1.97 -0.04 45.05
CA MET A 22 -2.62 -1.25 44.52
C MET A 22 -3.70 -1.79 45.47
N GLY A 23 -4.97 -1.77 45.04
CA GLY A 23 -6.06 -2.43 45.78
C GLY A 23 -7.49 -1.98 45.47
N GLN A 24 -7.71 -0.86 44.79
CA GLN A 24 -9.06 -0.41 44.43
C GLN A 24 -9.09 0.14 43.00
N LEU A 25 -9.32 -0.73 42.02
CA LEU A 25 -9.70 -0.29 40.67
C LEU A 25 -11.23 -0.43 40.55
N PRO A 26 -11.97 0.66 40.28
CA PRO A 26 -13.42 0.61 40.17
C PRO A 26 -13.87 -0.22 38.95
N PRO A 27 -14.97 -1.00 39.03
CA PRO A 27 -15.30 -2.03 38.03
C PRO A 27 -15.91 -1.53 36.72
N HIS A 28 -16.00 -0.22 36.49
CA HIS A 28 -16.62 0.32 35.26
C HIS A 28 -15.97 1.64 34.85
N LEU A 29 -14.67 1.61 34.55
CA LEU A 29 -14.09 2.66 33.72
C LEU A 29 -14.36 2.26 32.26
N GLU A 30 -15.41 2.82 31.66
CA GLU A 30 -15.57 2.76 30.20
C GLU A 30 -14.41 3.52 29.57
N LEU A 31 -13.35 2.77 29.24
CA LEU A 31 -12.32 3.20 28.32
C LEU A 31 -13.03 3.55 27.02
N GLN A 32 -13.28 4.85 26.83
CA GLN A 32 -13.56 5.40 25.52
C GLN A 32 -12.32 5.08 24.69
N ARG A 33 -12.32 3.96 23.97
CA ARG A 33 -11.49 3.81 22.78
C ARG A 33 -11.98 4.92 21.86
N SER A 34 -11.39 6.11 22.01
CA SER A 34 -11.47 7.13 20.99
C SER A 34 -10.97 6.42 19.76
N ARG A 35 -11.90 6.12 18.85
CA ARG A 35 -11.59 5.54 17.56
C ARG A 35 -10.65 6.57 16.96
N VAL A 36 -9.34 6.31 16.99
CA VAL A 36 -8.32 7.27 16.55
C VAL A 36 -8.68 7.55 15.11
N SER A 37 -9.33 8.69 14.86
CA SER A 37 -9.50 9.22 13.52
C SER A 37 -8.08 9.36 13.03
N CYS A 38 -7.74 8.64 11.96
CA CYS A 38 -6.41 8.69 11.38
C CYS A 38 -6.05 10.16 11.12
N ASN A 39 -5.29 10.75 12.02
CA ASN A 39 -4.93 12.14 11.92
C ASN A 39 -3.93 12.20 10.75
N LYS A 40 -4.20 13.03 9.74
CA LYS A 40 -3.33 13.12 8.55
C LYS A 40 -1.91 13.55 8.92
N ASP A 41 -1.76 14.19 10.08
CA ASP A 41 -0.51 14.64 10.66
C ASP A 41 0.20 13.59 11.53
N ALA A 42 -0.33 12.36 11.59
CA ALA A 42 0.37 11.29 12.29
C ALA A 42 1.75 11.05 11.65
N PRO A 43 2.79 10.79 12.48
CA PRO A 43 4.18 10.73 12.00
C PRO A 43 4.37 9.71 10.87
N ILE A 44 3.61 8.61 10.89
CA ILE A 44 3.65 7.60 9.83
C ILE A 44 3.27 8.16 8.44
N HIS A 45 2.29 9.06 8.34
CA HIS A 45 1.89 9.67 7.07
C HIS A 45 2.96 10.64 6.58
N ILE A 46 3.53 11.43 7.50
CA ILE A 46 4.60 12.38 7.20
C ILE A 46 5.84 11.65 6.68
N LEU A 47 6.25 10.57 7.35
CA LEU A 47 7.39 9.75 6.94
C LEU A 47 7.17 9.11 5.57
N ASN A 48 5.98 8.54 5.33
CA ASN A 48 5.65 7.97 4.02
C ASN A 48 5.68 9.03 2.91
N LYS A 49 5.13 10.22 3.16
CA LYS A 49 5.11 11.32 2.18
C LYS A 49 6.53 11.76 1.83
N ARG A 50 7.38 11.99 2.84
CA ARG A 50 8.80 12.35 2.64
C ARG A 50 9.56 11.30 1.86
N ALA A 51 9.34 10.02 2.17
CA ALA A 51 10.00 8.92 1.47
C ALA A 51 9.58 8.84 0.00
N ILE A 52 8.28 8.98 -0.30
CA ILE A 52 7.78 8.99 -1.68
C ILE A 52 8.36 10.17 -2.46
N GLU A 53 8.35 11.37 -1.88
CA GLU A 53 8.93 12.57 -2.50
C GLU A 53 10.42 12.42 -2.79
N ALA A 54 11.18 11.76 -1.91
CA ALA A 54 12.58 11.46 -2.14
C ALA A 54 12.77 10.50 -3.32
N SER A 55 12.00 9.40 -3.38
CA SER A 55 12.05 8.45 -4.48
C SER A 55 11.62 9.04 -5.83
N ASP A 56 10.57 9.87 -5.84
CA ASP A 56 10.06 10.50 -7.06
C ASP A 56 11.03 11.58 -7.60
N LYS A 57 11.84 12.21 -6.75
CA LYS A 57 12.93 13.11 -7.18
C LYS A 57 14.04 12.36 -7.92
N GLU A 58 14.39 11.16 -7.47
CA GLU A 58 15.40 10.33 -8.13
C GLU A 58 14.87 9.75 -9.44
N ARG A 59 13.63 9.25 -9.45
CA ARG A 59 12.99 8.71 -10.64
C ARG A 59 11.51 9.06 -10.68
N PRO A 60 11.05 9.85 -11.68
CA PRO A 60 9.63 10.12 -11.82
C PRO A 60 8.87 8.82 -12.12
N THR A 61 7.84 8.55 -11.34
CA THR A 61 7.01 7.35 -11.49
C THR A 61 5.80 7.64 -12.39
N PRO A 62 5.53 6.83 -13.43
CA PRO A 62 4.34 7.02 -14.27
C PRO A 62 3.03 6.70 -13.52
N ASP A 63 1.90 7.23 -13.98
CA ASP A 63 0.59 6.83 -13.46
C ASP A 63 0.25 5.40 -13.91
N LEU A 64 0.47 4.45 -13.00
CA LEU A 64 0.21 3.04 -13.20
C LEU A 64 -1.19 2.67 -12.71
N ARG A 65 -1.97 2.06 -13.59
CA ARG A 65 -3.32 1.57 -13.33
C ARG A 65 -3.42 0.07 -13.58
N THR A 66 -4.45 -0.54 -12.99
CA THR A 66 -4.75 -1.94 -13.26
C THR A 66 -5.25 -2.10 -14.69
N GLY A 67 -4.75 -3.11 -15.41
CA GLY A 67 -5.01 -3.29 -16.84
C GLY A 67 -3.95 -2.70 -17.76
N ASP A 68 -2.98 -1.96 -17.23
CA ASP A 68 -1.84 -1.49 -18.02
C ASP A 68 -0.90 -2.64 -18.38
N ILE A 69 -0.39 -2.60 -19.61
CA ILE A 69 0.72 -3.43 -20.05
C ILE A 69 1.98 -2.59 -19.87
N VAL A 70 2.86 -3.06 -19.00
CA VAL A 70 4.05 -2.33 -18.57
C VAL A 70 5.31 -3.09 -18.95
N GLU A 71 6.37 -2.34 -19.19
CA GLU A 71 7.73 -2.82 -19.36
C GLU A 71 8.60 -2.20 -18.25
N ILE A 72 9.26 -3.06 -17.48
CA ILE A 72 10.10 -2.69 -16.34
C ILE A 72 11.53 -3.13 -16.63
N LYS A 73 12.46 -2.18 -16.50
CA LYS A 73 13.90 -2.46 -16.53
C LYS A 73 14.41 -2.50 -15.11
N LEU A 74 14.88 -3.68 -14.69
CA LEU A 74 15.44 -3.92 -13.37
C LEU A 74 16.95 -4.12 -13.44
N GLU A 75 17.67 -3.43 -12.57
CA GLU A 75 19.06 -3.72 -12.28
C GLU A 75 19.13 -4.88 -11.29
N VAL A 76 19.73 -5.99 -11.72
CA VAL A 76 19.97 -7.16 -10.87
C VAL A 76 21.41 -7.11 -10.40
N PRO A 77 21.70 -7.15 -9.09
CA PRO A 77 23.06 -7.01 -8.56
C PRO A 77 24.03 -8.10 -9.07
N GLU A 78 23.51 -9.32 -9.30
CA GLU A 78 24.25 -10.46 -9.86
C GLU A 78 24.65 -10.24 -11.33
N ASN A 79 23.80 -9.58 -12.11
CA ASN A 79 23.97 -9.45 -13.56
C ASN A 79 24.18 -7.98 -13.95
N ARG A 80 25.36 -7.47 -13.63
CA ARG A 80 25.74 -6.05 -13.85
C ARG A 80 25.85 -5.64 -15.33
N ARG A 81 25.93 -6.60 -16.26
CA ARG A 81 26.16 -6.32 -17.69
C ARG A 81 24.91 -5.85 -18.42
N ARG A 82 23.71 -6.21 -17.94
CA ARG A 82 22.46 -5.90 -18.62
C ARG A 82 21.33 -5.61 -17.65
N LEU A 83 20.44 -4.71 -18.03
CA LEU A 83 19.17 -4.52 -17.35
C LEU A 83 18.22 -5.66 -17.73
N SER A 84 17.60 -6.27 -16.73
CA SER A 84 16.60 -7.31 -16.94
C SER A 84 15.26 -6.67 -17.30
N VAL A 85 14.69 -7.06 -18.43
CA VAL A 85 13.44 -6.50 -18.95
C VAL A 85 12.28 -7.43 -18.61
N TYR A 86 11.32 -6.92 -17.84
CA TYR A 86 10.09 -7.62 -17.49
C TYR A 86 8.91 -6.92 -18.15
N LYS A 87 8.09 -7.68 -18.88
CA LYS A 87 6.91 -7.15 -19.56
C LYS A 87 5.67 -7.93 -19.16
N GLY A 88 4.56 -7.26 -18.90
CA GLY A 88 3.32 -7.95 -18.61
C GLY A 88 2.18 -7.01 -18.24
N ILE A 89 1.03 -7.60 -17.93
CA ILE A 89 -0.16 -6.84 -17.50
C ILE A 89 -0.16 -6.64 -16.00
N VAL A 90 -0.44 -5.42 -15.55
CA VAL A 90 -0.69 -5.10 -14.15
C VAL A 90 -2.04 -5.69 -13.75
N ILE A 91 -2.01 -6.73 -12.93
CA ILE A 91 -3.23 -7.40 -12.43
C ILE A 91 -3.78 -6.73 -11.19
N SER A 92 -2.94 -6.07 -10.40
CA SER A 92 -3.35 -5.32 -9.22
C SER A 92 -2.28 -4.35 -8.79
N LYS A 93 -2.71 -3.21 -8.25
CA LYS A 93 -1.87 -2.25 -7.55
C LYS A 93 -2.31 -2.18 -6.08
N GLN A 94 -1.35 -2.20 -5.16
CA GLN A 94 -1.60 -2.06 -3.73
C GLN A 94 -0.89 -0.79 -3.25
N ASN A 95 -1.66 0.21 -2.83
CA ASN A 95 -1.12 1.49 -2.39
C ASN A 95 -0.89 1.45 -0.87
N THR A 96 0.38 1.36 -0.46
CA THR A 96 0.79 1.27 0.94
C THR A 96 1.99 2.20 1.17
N GLY A 97 1.79 3.50 0.96
CA GLY A 97 2.85 4.51 1.09
C GLY A 97 4.07 4.19 0.22
N ILE A 98 5.25 4.17 0.83
CA ILE A 98 6.51 3.84 0.14
C ILE A 98 6.58 2.39 -0.38
N HIS A 99 5.84 1.48 0.25
CA HIS A 99 5.75 0.07 -0.17
C HIS A 99 4.60 -0.17 -1.16
N THR A 100 4.21 0.86 -1.92
CA THR A 100 3.23 0.67 -3.00
C THR A 100 3.77 -0.35 -4.00
N THR A 101 3.03 -1.43 -4.22
CA THR A 101 3.43 -2.54 -5.09
C THR A 101 2.51 -2.69 -6.28
N ILE A 102 3.07 -3.20 -7.37
CA ILE A 102 2.34 -3.66 -8.55
C ILE A 102 2.57 -5.15 -8.73
N ARG A 103 1.51 -5.87 -9.11
CA ARG A 103 1.59 -7.28 -9.48
C ARG A 103 1.45 -7.37 -10.99
N ILE A 104 2.44 -7.95 -11.64
CA ILE A 104 2.50 -8.13 -13.09
C ILE A 104 2.33 -9.59 -13.41
N ARG A 105 1.52 -9.89 -14.43
CA ARG A 105 1.33 -11.24 -14.97
C ARG A 105 1.83 -11.31 -16.41
N ARG A 106 2.59 -12.35 -16.72
CA ARG A 106 3.03 -12.70 -18.08
C ARG A 106 3.05 -14.22 -18.22
N ILE A 107 2.74 -14.73 -19.39
CA ILE A 107 3.02 -16.11 -19.74
C ILE A 107 4.41 -16.20 -20.38
N ILE A 108 5.26 -17.04 -19.80
CA ILE A 108 6.63 -17.28 -20.26
C ILE A 108 6.73 -18.78 -20.53
N ALA A 109 7.10 -19.15 -21.76
CA ALA A 109 7.26 -20.55 -22.17
C ALA A 109 6.06 -21.45 -21.79
N GLY A 110 4.82 -20.93 -21.91
CA GLY A 110 3.59 -21.65 -21.56
C GLY A 110 3.20 -21.63 -20.08
N ILE A 111 4.09 -21.14 -19.19
CA ILE A 111 3.84 -21.07 -17.75
C ILE A 111 3.41 -19.64 -17.37
N GLY A 112 2.36 -19.53 -16.56
CA GLY A 112 1.88 -18.24 -16.05
C GLY A 112 2.73 -17.76 -14.88
N VAL A 113 3.52 -16.71 -15.10
CA VAL A 113 4.38 -16.10 -14.09
C VAL A 113 3.73 -14.82 -13.57
N GLU A 114 3.65 -14.70 -12.24
CA GLU A 114 3.25 -13.47 -11.54
C GLU A 114 4.44 -12.94 -10.74
N ILE A 115 4.76 -11.66 -10.92
CA ILE A 115 5.87 -11.00 -10.21
C ILE A 115 5.34 -9.75 -9.52
N VAL A 116 5.81 -9.50 -8.30
CA VAL A 116 5.47 -8.31 -7.52
C VAL A 116 6.65 -7.36 -7.52
N PHE A 117 6.42 -6.11 -7.89
CA PHE A 117 7.44 -5.06 -7.87
C PHE A 117 7.04 -3.92 -6.91
N PRO A 118 7.92 -3.51 -5.99
CA PRO A 118 7.79 -2.24 -5.28
C PRO A 118 8.03 -1.07 -6.25
N VAL A 119 7.05 -0.17 -6.37
CA VAL A 119 7.06 0.91 -7.36
C VAL A 119 8.21 1.90 -7.15
N TYR A 120 8.57 2.16 -5.89
CA TYR A 120 9.58 3.14 -5.49
C TYR A 120 10.97 2.52 -5.24
N SER A 121 11.23 1.29 -5.71
CA SER A 121 12.53 0.65 -5.49
C SER A 121 13.63 1.28 -6.36
N PRO A 122 14.85 1.49 -5.79
CA PRO A 122 16.00 2.03 -6.52
C PRO A 122 16.57 1.06 -7.57
N ASN A 123 16.28 -0.23 -7.42
CA ASN A 123 16.70 -1.26 -8.37
C ASN A 123 15.92 -1.17 -9.69
N ILE A 124 14.79 -0.46 -9.71
CA ILE A 124 14.02 -0.22 -10.93
C ILE A 124 14.54 1.03 -11.60
N LYS A 125 15.15 0.86 -12.78
CA LYS A 125 15.68 1.98 -13.57
C LYS A 125 14.62 2.68 -14.39
N GLU A 126 13.70 1.94 -14.96
CA GLU A 126 12.69 2.50 -15.85
C GLU A 126 11.41 1.68 -15.80
N ILE A 127 10.27 2.38 -15.79
CA ILE A 127 8.94 1.81 -15.92
C ILE A 127 8.26 2.50 -17.10
N LYS A 128 7.91 1.75 -18.14
CA LYS A 128 7.16 2.25 -19.30
C LYS A 128 5.78 1.63 -19.36
N VAL A 129 4.77 2.45 -19.59
CA VAL A 129 3.43 1.96 -19.97
C VAL A 129 3.43 1.79 -21.48
N VAL A 130 3.35 0.54 -21.94
CA VAL A 130 3.36 0.19 -23.37
C VAL A 130 1.96 0.38 -23.96
N LYS A 131 0.93 -0.09 -23.25
CA LYS A 131 -0.46 -0.03 -23.71
C LYS A 131 -1.42 -0.12 -22.54
N HIS A 132 -2.52 0.64 -22.59
CA HIS A 132 -3.63 0.49 -21.66
C HIS A 132 -4.66 -0.52 -22.21
N ARG A 133 -5.14 -1.45 -21.37
CA ARG A 133 -6.30 -2.31 -21.68
C ARG A 133 -7.47 -1.90 -20.80
N LYS A 134 -8.61 -1.61 -21.43
CA LYS A 134 -9.86 -1.33 -20.71
C LYS A 134 -10.28 -2.54 -19.89
N VAL A 135 -10.33 -2.37 -18.58
CA VAL A 135 -10.77 -3.41 -17.63
C VAL A 135 -11.82 -2.83 -16.71
N ARG A 136 -12.75 -3.69 -16.26
CA ARG A 136 -13.85 -3.29 -15.36
C ARG A 136 -13.55 -3.57 -13.88
N ARG A 137 -12.60 -4.46 -13.59
CA ARG A 137 -12.26 -4.87 -12.22
C ARG A 137 -10.99 -4.18 -11.76
N ALA A 138 -10.94 -3.77 -10.49
CA ALA A 138 -9.75 -3.20 -9.86
C ALA A 138 -8.63 -4.24 -9.62
N ARG A 139 -8.96 -5.54 -9.62
CA ARG A 139 -7.99 -6.65 -9.55
C ARG A 139 -8.36 -7.73 -10.56
N LEU A 140 -7.40 -8.12 -11.40
CA LEU A 140 -7.59 -9.02 -12.53
C LEU A 140 -7.20 -10.47 -12.21
N TYR A 141 -7.49 -10.95 -10.99
CA TYR A 141 -7.13 -12.32 -10.59
C TYR A 141 -7.81 -13.40 -11.45
N TYR A 142 -8.93 -13.06 -12.10
CA TYR A 142 -9.59 -13.93 -13.06
C TYR A 142 -8.68 -14.31 -14.25
N LEU A 143 -7.61 -13.55 -14.54
CA LEU A 143 -6.65 -13.90 -15.61
C LEU A 143 -5.85 -15.18 -15.33
N ARG A 144 -5.95 -15.75 -14.13
CA ARG A 144 -5.38 -17.06 -13.78
C ARG A 144 -6.11 -18.20 -14.48
N ASP A 145 -7.45 -18.13 -14.49
CA ASP A 145 -8.33 -19.19 -14.99
C ASP A 145 -8.73 -18.97 -16.47
N LYS A 146 -8.30 -17.85 -17.06
CA LYS A 146 -8.61 -17.52 -18.45
C LYS A 146 -7.54 -18.00 -19.42
N LEU A 147 -7.93 -17.99 -20.69
CA LEU A 147 -7.09 -18.39 -21.81
C LEU A 147 -5.73 -17.66 -21.81
N PRO A 148 -4.64 -18.37 -22.16
CA PRO A 148 -3.29 -17.82 -22.12
C PRO A 148 -3.10 -16.63 -23.07
N ARG A 149 -3.89 -16.56 -24.14
CA ARG A 149 -3.91 -15.44 -25.09
C ARG A 149 -4.11 -14.07 -24.42
N LEU A 150 -4.81 -14.00 -23.28
CA LEU A 150 -5.06 -12.75 -22.57
C LEU A 150 -3.86 -12.25 -21.76
N SER A 151 -2.91 -13.13 -21.43
CA SER A 151 -1.74 -12.85 -20.59
C SER A 151 -0.41 -13.05 -21.31
N ASN A 152 -0.45 -13.30 -22.63
CA ASN A 152 0.74 -13.46 -23.46
C ASN A 152 1.17 -12.08 -23.99
N PHE A 153 2.38 -11.66 -23.63
CA PHE A 153 2.98 -10.40 -24.05
C PHE A 153 4.41 -10.67 -24.51
N LYS A 154 4.80 -10.12 -25.67
CA LYS A 154 6.15 -10.21 -26.23
C LYS A 154 7.01 -9.09 -25.68
#